data_AF-A0A2X1NEI7-F1
#
_entry.id   AF-A0A2X1NEI7-F1
#
_cell.length_a   1.000
_cell.length_b   1.000
_cell.length_c   1.000
_cell.angle_alpha   90.00
_cell.angle_beta   90.00
_cell.angle_gamma   90.00
#
_symmetry.space_group_name_H-M   'P 1'
#
loop_
_entity.id
_entity.type
_entity.pdbx_description
1 polymer ?
#
loop_
_entity_poly.entity_id
_entity_poly.type
_entity_poly.pdbx_seq_one_letter_code
_entity_poly.pdbx_strand_id
1 'polypeptide(L)'
;MIIITEPLLSFVLQKQGIKSPPMDKKMNNDNTDYVSNESGTLSRLFKLPQHGTTVRTELIAGMTTFLTMVYIVFVNPQILGAAQMDPKVVFVTTCLIAGIGSIAMGIFANLPVALAPAMGLNAFFAFVVVGAMGISWQTGMGAIFWGAVGLFLLTLFRIRYWMISNIPLSLRIGITSGIGLFIALMGLKNTGVIVANKDTL
;
A
#
# COMPACT_ATOMS: atom_id res chain seq x y z
N MET A 1 -2.91 1.53 0.59
CA MET A 1 -1.94 1.61 -0.52
C MET A 1 -1.20 0.28 -0.55
N ILE A 2 -1.20 -0.42 -1.67
CA ILE A 2 -0.45 -1.68 -1.85
C ILE A 2 0.89 -1.26 -2.43
N ILE A 3 1.98 -1.34 -1.66
CA ILE A 3 3.31 -1.16 -2.25
C ILE A 3 3.72 -2.51 -2.84
N ILE A 4 3.73 -2.53 -4.16
CA ILE A 4 4.16 -3.65 -4.97
C ILE A 4 5.69 -3.58 -4.97
N THR A 5 6.34 -4.59 -4.41
CA THR A 5 7.79 -4.78 -4.56
C THR A 5 8.10 -5.09 -6.03
N GLU A 6 9.24 -4.64 -6.58
CA GLU A 6 9.70 -5.01 -7.94
C GLU A 6 9.59 -6.51 -8.28
N PRO A 7 9.89 -7.47 -7.36
CA PRO A 7 9.66 -8.90 -7.62
C PRO A 7 8.19 -9.27 -7.92
N LEU A 8 7.22 -8.47 -7.46
CA LEU A 8 5.81 -8.68 -7.78
C LEU A 8 5.42 -8.11 -9.15
N LEU A 9 6.09 -7.05 -9.62
CA LEU A 9 5.88 -6.52 -10.98
C LEU A 9 6.33 -7.56 -12.02
N SER A 10 7.50 -8.16 -11.83
CA SER A 10 7.99 -9.26 -12.68
C SER A 10 7.11 -10.51 -12.57
N PHE A 11 6.61 -10.87 -11.38
CA PHE A 11 5.65 -11.97 -11.20
C PHE A 11 4.28 -11.72 -11.86
N VAL A 12 3.75 -10.49 -11.78
CA VAL A 12 2.50 -10.10 -12.46
C VAL A 12 2.70 -10.06 -13.97
N LEU A 13 3.82 -9.52 -14.47
CA LEU A 13 4.15 -9.52 -15.90
C LEU A 13 4.33 -10.96 -16.45
N GLN A 14 4.94 -11.85 -15.65
CA GLN A 14 5.08 -13.27 -16.00
C GLN A 14 3.73 -14.00 -16.04
N LYS A 15 2.77 -13.65 -15.16
CA LYS A 15 1.38 -14.16 -15.20
C LYS A 15 0.53 -13.56 -16.32
N GLN A 16 0.89 -12.38 -16.83
CA GLN A 16 0.22 -11.69 -17.95
C GLN A 16 0.76 -12.15 -19.32
N GLY A 17 1.66 -13.14 -19.38
CA GLY A 17 2.18 -13.69 -20.64
C GLY A 17 3.12 -12.76 -21.41
N ILE A 18 3.58 -11.66 -20.80
CA ILE A 18 4.54 -10.74 -21.43
C ILE A 18 5.94 -11.27 -21.17
N LYS A 19 6.46 -11.98 -22.18
CA LYS A 19 7.80 -12.58 -22.20
C LYS A 19 8.85 -11.46 -22.07
N SER A 20 9.67 -11.50 -21.02
CA SER A 20 10.83 -10.62 -20.89
C SER A 20 11.77 -10.78 -22.11
N PRO A 21 12.40 -9.69 -22.61
CA PRO A 21 13.34 -9.79 -23.72
C PRO A 21 14.52 -10.70 -23.36
N PRO A 22 15.08 -11.45 -24.32
CA PRO A 22 16.14 -12.41 -24.05
C PRO A 22 17.40 -11.67 -23.62
N MET A 23 17.87 -11.93 -22.39
CA MET A 23 19.17 -11.51 -21.93
C MET A 23 20.24 -12.41 -22.54
N ASP A 24 21.17 -11.79 -23.25
CA ASP A 24 22.35 -12.36 -23.89
C ASP A 24 23.14 -13.25 -22.92
N LYS A 25 23.40 -14.48 -23.35
CA LYS A 25 24.27 -15.45 -22.70
C LYS A 25 25.71 -15.17 -23.14
N LYS A 26 26.52 -14.56 -22.27
CA LYS A 26 27.99 -14.69 -22.36
C LYS A 26 28.68 -14.95 -21.03
N MET A 27 29.22 -16.17 -20.99
CA MET A 27 30.57 -16.58 -20.56
C MET A 27 31.07 -16.25 -19.14
N ASN A 28 30.94 -17.26 -18.27
CA ASN A 28 31.96 -17.91 -17.42
C ASN A 28 33.31 -17.17 -17.20
N ASN A 29 33.69 -16.94 -15.94
CA ASN A 29 34.89 -17.51 -15.30
C ASN A 29 35.02 -17.05 -13.82
N ASP A 30 35.19 -18.06 -12.97
CA ASP A 30 35.85 -18.16 -11.65
C ASP A 30 35.66 -17.07 -10.59
N ASN A 31 34.98 -17.45 -9.51
CA ASN A 31 35.58 -17.56 -8.17
C ASN A 31 34.55 -18.22 -7.22
N THR A 32 34.74 -19.53 -7.03
CA THR A 32 34.30 -20.31 -5.89
C THR A 32 34.66 -19.57 -4.60
N ASP A 33 33.68 -19.04 -3.88
CA ASP A 33 33.67 -18.89 -2.41
C ASP A 33 32.38 -18.24 -1.88
N TYR A 34 31.23 -18.86 -2.13
CA TYR A 34 30.06 -18.68 -1.27
C TYR A 34 29.43 -20.03 -0.94
N VAL A 35 30.14 -20.78 -0.09
CA VAL A 35 29.51 -21.78 0.75
C VAL A 35 28.49 -21.05 1.64
N SER A 36 27.22 -21.06 1.24
CA SER A 36 26.11 -20.98 2.20
C SER A 36 25.19 -22.16 1.92
N ASN A 37 25.62 -23.29 2.49
CA ASN A 37 24.74 -24.40 2.81
C ASN A 37 23.64 -23.86 3.71
N GLU A 38 22.48 -23.52 3.16
CA GLU A 38 21.25 -23.33 3.94
C GLU A 38 20.14 -24.19 3.37
N SER A 39 20.28 -25.48 3.68
CA SER A 39 19.19 -26.44 3.81
C SER A 39 18.23 -26.00 4.94
N GLY A 40 17.57 -24.85 4.77
CA GLY A 40 16.69 -24.23 5.77
C GLY A 40 15.21 -24.46 5.45
N THR A 41 14.39 -24.69 6.48
CA THR A 41 12.92 -24.79 6.39
C THR A 41 12.29 -23.55 5.73
N LEU A 42 12.91 -22.37 5.88
CA LEU A 42 12.53 -21.11 5.22
C LEU A 42 12.65 -21.15 3.69
N SER A 43 13.73 -21.70 3.15
CA SER A 43 13.95 -21.86 1.70
C SER A 43 12.92 -22.81 1.06
N ARG A 44 12.47 -23.81 1.83
CA ARG A 44 11.46 -24.78 1.41
C ARG A 44 10.02 -24.26 1.57
N LEU A 45 9.76 -23.42 2.57
CA LEU A 45 8.45 -22.81 2.84
C LEU A 45 8.11 -21.69 1.84
N PHE A 46 9.07 -20.82 1.52
CA PHE A 46 8.90 -19.69 0.59
C PHE A 46 9.34 -19.98 -0.84
N LYS A 47 9.85 -21.20 -1.12
CA LYS A 47 10.27 -21.63 -2.45
C LYS A 47 11.26 -20.67 -3.12
N LEU A 48 12.21 -20.12 -2.34
CA LEU A 48 13.20 -19.13 -2.78
C LEU A 48 13.95 -19.52 -4.08
N PRO A 49 14.36 -20.79 -4.30
CA PRO A 49 15.03 -21.19 -5.54
C PRO A 49 14.14 -21.13 -6.78
N GLN A 50 12.81 -21.24 -6.63
CA GLN A 50 11.84 -21.17 -7.73
C GLN A 50 11.48 -19.73 -8.10
N HIS A 51 11.72 -18.79 -7.19
CA HIS A 51 11.60 -17.35 -7.43
C HIS A 51 12.95 -16.70 -7.81
N GLY A 52 14.05 -17.45 -7.82
CA GLY A 52 15.37 -16.95 -8.18
C GLY A 52 15.96 -15.96 -7.18
N THR A 53 15.52 -15.97 -5.92
CA THR A 53 15.95 -15.01 -4.89
C THR A 53 16.73 -15.68 -3.76
N THR A 54 17.57 -14.89 -3.07
CA THR A 54 18.35 -15.33 -1.90
C THR A 54 17.81 -14.64 -0.64
N VAL A 55 18.07 -15.24 0.53
CA VAL A 55 17.68 -14.64 1.83
C VAL A 55 18.24 -13.23 1.99
N ARG A 56 19.46 -12.96 1.50
CA ARG A 56 20.06 -11.61 1.51
C ARG A 56 19.28 -10.63 0.62
N THR A 57 18.90 -11.05 -0.59
CA THR A 57 18.12 -10.22 -1.52
C THR A 57 16.75 -9.88 -0.94
N GLU A 58 16.06 -10.86 -0.36
CA GLU A 58 14.75 -10.67 0.28
C GLU A 58 14.84 -9.75 1.51
N LEU A 59 15.90 -9.87 2.32
CA LEU A 59 16.12 -8.99 3.47
C LEU A 59 16.35 -7.53 3.03
N ILE A 60 17.16 -7.32 1.98
CA ILE A 60 17.41 -5.98 1.44
C ILE A 60 16.12 -5.41 0.83
N ALA A 61 15.39 -6.18 0.02
CA ALA A 61 14.12 -5.76 -0.56
C ALA A 61 13.07 -5.42 0.52
N GLY A 62 13.00 -6.21 1.59
CA GLY A 62 12.17 -5.94 2.75
C GLY A 62 12.56 -4.66 3.46
N MET A 63 13.87 -4.42 3.68
CA MET A 63 14.37 -3.19 4.31
C MET A 63 14.09 -1.95 3.45
N THR A 64 14.28 -2.01 2.13
CA THR A 64 13.92 -0.92 1.21
C THR A 64 12.41 -0.63 1.24
N THR A 65 11.58 -1.67 1.26
CA THR A 65 10.13 -1.52 1.36
C THR A 65 9.71 -0.92 2.71
N PHE A 66 10.36 -1.33 3.79
CA PHE A 66 10.13 -0.76 5.11
C PHE A 66 10.48 0.74 5.15
N LEU A 67 11.66 1.12 4.65
CA LEU A 67 12.10 2.51 4.63
C LEU A 67 11.18 3.39 3.78
N THR A 68 10.69 2.89 2.64
CA THR A 68 9.73 3.62 1.80
C THR A 68 8.35 3.76 2.45
N MET A 69 7.93 2.84 3.32
CA MET A 69 6.67 2.96 4.07
C MET A 69 6.77 3.78 5.35
N VAL A 70 7.96 3.93 5.92
CA VAL A 70 8.13 4.51 7.27
C VAL A 70 7.57 5.93 7.37
N TYR A 71 7.49 6.68 6.26
CA TYR A 71 6.88 8.02 6.26
C TYR A 71 5.43 8.00 6.77
N ILE A 72 4.68 6.92 6.52
CA ILE A 72 3.28 6.76 6.93
C ILE A 72 3.14 6.82 8.46
N VAL A 73 4.15 6.32 9.17
CA VAL A 73 4.21 6.29 10.63
C VAL A 73 4.20 7.72 11.21
N PHE A 74 4.78 8.68 10.49
CA PHE A 74 4.77 10.09 10.88
C PHE A 74 3.57 10.86 10.32
N VAL A 75 3.22 10.62 9.06
CA VAL A 75 2.20 11.43 8.36
C VAL A 75 0.78 11.02 8.77
N ASN A 76 0.50 9.74 9.02
CA ASN A 76 -0.87 9.31 9.36
C ASN A 76 -1.38 9.90 10.70
N PRO A 77 -0.61 9.91 11.79
CA PRO A 77 -1.00 10.59 13.03
C PRO A 77 -1.20 12.09 12.86
N GLN A 78 -0.40 12.75 12.01
CA GLN A 78 -0.57 14.19 11.75
C GLN A 78 -1.89 14.50 11.03
N ILE A 79 -2.24 13.69 10.02
CA ILE A 79 -3.49 13.87 9.27
C ILE A 79 -4.70 13.58 10.16
N LEU A 80 -4.73 12.42 10.83
CA LEU A 80 -5.88 12.04 11.67
C LEU A 80 -5.95 12.84 12.98
N GLY A 81 -4.83 13.37 13.45
CA GLY A 81 -4.79 14.35 14.54
C GLY A 81 -5.55 15.62 14.20
N ALA A 82 -5.52 16.07 12.93
CA ALA A 82 -6.35 17.19 12.47
C ALA A 82 -7.85 16.89 12.50
N ALA A 83 -8.24 15.60 12.56
CA ALA A 83 -9.61 15.14 12.73
C ALA A 83 -10.00 14.94 14.22
N GLN A 84 -9.22 15.48 15.16
CA GLN A 84 -9.42 15.35 16.61
C GLN A 84 -9.24 13.93 17.17
N MET A 85 -8.51 13.05 16.48
CA MET A 85 -8.10 11.74 16.99
C MET A 85 -6.79 11.86 17.77
N ASP A 86 -6.59 11.03 18.80
CA ASP A 86 -5.31 11.00 19.54
C ASP A 86 -4.18 10.47 18.62
N PRO A 87 -3.17 11.30 18.30
CA PRO A 87 -2.08 10.90 17.41
C PRO A 87 -1.27 9.72 17.93
N LYS A 88 -1.14 9.57 19.26
CA LYS A 88 -0.39 8.46 19.88
C LYS A 88 -1.12 7.14 19.66
N VAL A 89 -2.43 7.14 19.84
CA VAL A 89 -3.26 5.95 19.60
C VAL A 89 -3.24 5.59 18.12
N VAL A 90 -3.44 6.57 17.24
CA VAL A 90 -3.40 6.37 15.77
C VAL A 90 -2.06 5.79 15.32
N PHE A 91 -0.95 6.29 15.85
CA PHE A 91 0.39 5.77 15.55
C PHE A 91 0.49 4.27 15.90
N VAL A 92 0.16 3.90 17.14
CA VAL A 92 0.29 2.52 17.61
C VAL A 92 -0.64 1.59 16.82
N THR A 93 -1.89 2.00 16.62
CA THR A 93 -2.87 1.24 15.85
C THR A 93 -2.43 1.04 14.40
N THR A 94 -1.86 2.06 13.76
CA THR A 94 -1.36 1.96 12.38
C THR A 94 -0.22 0.96 12.28
N CYS A 95 0.78 1.07 13.16
CA CYS A 95 1.93 0.16 13.19
C CYS A 95 1.49 -1.29 13.44
N LEU A 96 0.55 -1.50 14.37
CA LEU A 96 0.04 -2.82 14.72
C LEU A 96 -0.73 -3.45 13.55
N ILE A 97 -1.65 -2.71 12.92
CA ILE A 97 -2.46 -3.23 11.81
C ILE A 97 -1.60 -3.45 10.57
N ALA A 98 -0.69 -2.53 10.23
CA ALA A 98 0.20 -2.68 9.08
C ALA A 98 1.18 -3.85 9.27
N GLY A 99 1.72 -4.02 10.48
CA GLY A 99 2.60 -5.13 10.83
C GLY A 99 1.88 -6.47 10.74
N ILE A 100 0.75 -6.62 11.45
CA ILE A 100 -0.04 -7.87 11.44
C ILE A 100 -0.56 -8.16 10.03
N GLY A 101 -1.07 -7.15 9.32
CA GLY A 101 -1.57 -7.31 7.96
C GLY A 101 -0.49 -7.76 6.97
N SER A 102 0.69 -7.14 7.04
CA SER A 102 1.81 -7.52 6.16
C SER A 102 2.36 -8.91 6.48
N ILE A 103 2.44 -9.29 7.77
CA ILE A 103 2.83 -10.64 8.19
C ILE A 103 1.80 -11.67 7.72
N ALA A 104 0.51 -11.41 7.93
CA ALA A 104 -0.56 -12.30 7.48
C ALA A 104 -0.52 -12.49 5.96
N MET A 105 -0.30 -11.41 5.19
CA MET A 105 -0.17 -11.49 3.74
C MET A 105 1.05 -12.32 3.31
N GLY A 106 2.19 -12.16 4.01
CA GLY A 106 3.39 -12.94 3.78
C GLY A 106 3.19 -14.44 4.03
N ILE A 107 2.55 -14.82 5.15
CA ILE A 107 2.38 -16.22 5.55
C ILE A 107 1.27 -16.92 4.76
N PHE A 108 0.09 -16.31 4.63
CA PHE A 108 -1.08 -16.96 4.02
C PHE A 108 -1.10 -16.85 2.50
N ALA A 109 -0.60 -15.74 1.96
CA ALA A 109 -0.69 -15.46 0.54
C ALA A 109 0.64 -15.68 -0.20
N ASN A 110 1.77 -15.87 0.51
CA ASN A 110 3.13 -16.00 -0.05
C ASN A 110 3.43 -14.94 -1.13
N LEU A 111 2.92 -13.73 -0.93
CA LEU A 111 3.03 -12.60 -1.85
C LEU A 111 3.84 -11.51 -1.14
N PRO A 112 4.93 -10.98 -1.73
CA PRO A 112 5.75 -9.93 -1.14
C PRO A 112 5.04 -8.56 -1.25
N VAL A 113 3.91 -8.44 -0.58
CA VAL A 113 3.01 -7.28 -0.61
C VAL A 113 2.93 -6.69 0.79
N ALA A 114 3.41 -5.46 0.93
CA ALA A 114 3.25 -4.71 2.17
C ALA A 114 1.89 -3.99 2.18
N LEU A 115 1.15 -4.17 3.27
CA LEU A 115 -0.16 -3.56 3.47
C LEU A 115 -0.03 -2.32 4.35
N ALA A 116 -0.44 -1.18 3.82
CA ALA A 116 -0.44 0.09 4.52
C ALA A 116 -1.72 0.90 4.27
N PRO A 117 -2.09 1.82 5.17
CA PRO A 117 -3.27 2.66 5.01
C PRO A 117 -3.25 3.46 3.70
N ALA A 118 -4.42 3.74 3.16
CA ALA A 118 -4.58 4.57 1.97
C ALA A 118 -4.57 6.06 2.36
N MET A 119 -3.41 6.71 2.22
CA MET A 119 -3.21 8.09 2.67
C MET A 119 -4.19 9.10 2.04
N GLY A 120 -4.62 8.88 0.79
CA GLY A 120 -5.58 9.75 0.11
C GLY A 120 -6.96 9.78 0.76
N LEU A 121 -7.50 8.62 1.14
CA LEU A 121 -8.79 8.56 1.82
C LEU A 121 -8.69 9.10 3.25
N ASN A 122 -7.54 8.91 3.92
CA ASN A 122 -7.33 9.45 5.26
C ASN A 122 -7.31 10.99 5.25
N ALA A 123 -6.71 11.60 4.23
CA ALA A 123 -6.73 13.06 4.05
C ALA A 123 -8.15 13.57 3.74
N PHE A 124 -8.89 12.88 2.87
CA PHE A 124 -10.27 13.23 2.58
C PHE A 124 -11.14 13.16 3.83
N PHE A 125 -11.01 12.08 4.60
CA PHE A 125 -11.70 11.91 5.86
C PHE A 125 -11.43 13.04 6.85
N ALA A 126 -10.15 13.34 7.12
CA ALA A 126 -9.78 14.35 8.10
C ALA A 126 -10.20 15.77 7.69
N PHE A 127 -9.91 16.17 6.45
CA PHE A 127 -10.09 17.57 6.04
C PHE A 127 -11.49 17.86 5.50
N VAL A 128 -12.15 16.91 4.83
CA VAL A 128 -13.47 17.12 4.23
C VAL A 128 -14.57 16.64 5.17
N VAL A 129 -14.55 15.37 5.58
CA VAL A 129 -15.65 14.79 6.37
C VAL A 129 -15.67 15.37 7.78
N VAL A 130 -14.53 15.39 8.46
CA VAL A 130 -14.46 15.94 9.82
C VAL A 130 -14.27 17.45 9.80
N GLY A 131 -13.33 17.95 8.99
CA GLY A 131 -13.02 19.38 8.92
C GLY A 131 -14.12 20.24 8.28
N ALA A 132 -14.51 19.97 7.03
CA ALA A 132 -15.43 20.82 6.29
C ALA A 132 -16.91 20.52 6.57
N MET A 133 -17.28 19.25 6.72
CA MET A 133 -18.68 18.84 6.99
C MET A 133 -19.01 18.82 8.49
N GLY A 134 -18.02 18.95 9.37
CA GLY A 134 -18.22 18.99 10.83
C GLY A 134 -18.72 17.68 11.44
N ILE A 135 -18.57 16.56 10.73
CA ILE A 135 -19.01 15.25 11.23
C ILE A 135 -18.00 14.74 12.25
N SER A 136 -18.47 14.23 13.38
CA SER A 136 -17.59 13.63 14.39
C SER A 136 -16.82 12.43 13.82
N TRP A 137 -15.53 12.33 14.14
CA TRP A 137 -14.66 11.27 13.61
C TRP A 137 -15.17 9.87 13.98
N GLN A 138 -15.85 9.71 15.12
CA GLN A 138 -16.46 8.45 15.54
C GLN A 138 -17.56 8.00 14.58
N THR A 139 -18.44 8.93 14.20
CA THR A 139 -19.53 8.66 13.24
C THR A 139 -18.97 8.34 11.87
N GLY A 140 -17.96 9.10 11.44
CA GLY A 140 -17.28 8.86 10.17
C GLY A 140 -16.58 7.49 10.13
N MET A 141 -15.89 7.09 11.20
CA MET A 141 -15.28 5.75 11.30
C MET A 141 -16.34 4.64 11.33
N GLY A 142 -17.50 4.88 11.93
CA GLY A 142 -18.65 3.97 11.88
C GLY A 142 -19.17 3.77 10.46
N ALA A 143 -19.27 4.84 9.66
CA ALA A 143 -19.67 4.74 8.26
C ALA A 143 -18.63 3.96 7.42
N ILE A 144 -17.33 4.18 7.66
CA ILE A 144 -16.25 3.42 7.01
C ILE A 144 -16.34 1.93 7.37
N PHE A 145 -16.60 1.61 8.65
CA PHE A 145 -16.76 0.24 9.10
C PHE A 145 -17.92 -0.46 8.37
N TRP A 146 -19.11 0.16 8.32
CA TRP A 146 -20.25 -0.40 7.58
C TRP A 146 -19.98 -0.51 6.08
N GLY A 147 -19.28 0.45 5.49
CA GLY A 147 -18.82 0.37 4.10
C GLY A 147 -17.87 -0.81 3.86
N ALA A 148 -16.96 -1.09 4.80
CA ALA A 148 -16.05 -2.23 4.74
C ALA A 148 -16.81 -3.57 4.87
N VAL A 149 -17.80 -3.66 5.78
CA VAL A 149 -18.68 -4.82 5.89
C VAL A 149 -19.48 -5.04 4.59
N GLY A 150 -20.02 -3.98 4.00
CA GLY A 150 -20.69 -4.03 2.70
C GLY A 150 -19.77 -4.51 1.57
N LEU A 151 -18.55 -3.99 1.51
CA LEU A 151 -17.54 -4.43 0.54
C LEU A 151 -17.09 -5.89 0.76
N PHE A 152 -16.98 -6.31 2.01
CA PHE A 152 -16.66 -7.68 2.38
C PHE A 152 -17.75 -8.65 1.91
N LEU A 153 -19.03 -8.32 2.16
CA LEU A 153 -20.17 -9.09 1.66
C LEU A 153 -20.17 -9.16 0.12
N LEU A 154 -20.01 -8.03 -0.57
CA LEU A 154 -19.91 -7.98 -2.04
C LEU A 154 -18.77 -8.85 -2.59
N THR A 155 -17.65 -8.92 -1.86
CA THR A 155 -16.51 -9.78 -2.21
C THR A 155 -16.86 -11.26 -2.05
N LEU A 156 -17.58 -11.63 -0.99
CA LEU A 156 -18.05 -12.99 -0.75
C LEU A 156 -19.02 -13.47 -1.84
N PHE A 157 -19.94 -12.59 -2.27
CA PHE A 157 -20.87 -12.88 -3.36
C PHE A 157 -20.23 -12.82 -4.76
N ARG A 158 -18.91 -12.58 -4.88
CA ARG A 158 -18.14 -12.48 -6.14
C ARG A 158 -18.62 -11.41 -7.13
N ILE A 159 -19.50 -10.49 -6.70
CA ILE A 159 -20.08 -9.41 -7.54
C ILE A 159 -19.02 -8.38 -7.94
N ARG A 160 -17.87 -8.34 -7.24
CA ARG A 160 -16.76 -7.41 -7.49
C ARG A 160 -16.35 -7.28 -8.97
N TYR A 161 -16.32 -8.39 -9.72
CA TYR A 161 -15.87 -8.38 -11.11
C TYR A 161 -16.88 -7.69 -12.02
N TRP A 162 -18.16 -7.97 -11.80
CA TRP A 162 -19.27 -7.33 -12.53
C TRP A 162 -19.29 -5.82 -12.27
N MET A 163 -19.13 -5.42 -11.00
CA MET A 163 -19.06 -4.00 -10.63
C MET A 163 -17.91 -3.27 -11.33
N ILE A 164 -16.70 -3.84 -11.29
CA ILE A 164 -15.53 -3.26 -11.97
C ILE A 164 -15.80 -3.17 -13.47
N SER A 165 -16.28 -4.25 -14.12
CA SER A 165 -16.48 -4.30 -15.57
C SER A 165 -17.44 -3.23 -16.12
N ASN A 166 -18.37 -2.74 -15.29
CA ASN A 166 -19.33 -1.70 -15.67
C ASN A 166 -18.80 -0.27 -15.48
N ILE A 167 -17.65 -0.08 -14.81
CA ILE A 167 -17.06 1.27 -14.66
C ILE A 167 -16.23 1.60 -15.91
N PRO A 168 -16.64 2.60 -16.71
CA PRO A 168 -15.94 2.96 -17.94
C PRO A 168 -14.53 3.48 -17.62
N LEU A 169 -13.58 3.21 -18.52
CA LEU A 169 -12.16 3.50 -18.32
C LEU A 169 -11.91 4.98 -17.99
N SER A 170 -12.61 5.89 -18.66
CA SER A 170 -12.51 7.33 -18.42
C SER A 170 -12.83 7.72 -16.97
N LEU A 171 -13.79 7.05 -16.34
CA LEU A 171 -14.20 7.30 -14.96
C LEU A 171 -13.15 6.77 -13.98
N ARG A 172 -12.53 5.62 -14.27
CA ARG A 172 -11.44 5.07 -13.45
C ARG A 172 -10.20 5.98 -13.47
N ILE A 173 -9.85 6.49 -14.65
CA ILE A 173 -8.72 7.43 -14.81
C ILE A 173 -9.05 8.76 -14.10
N GLY A 174 -10.27 9.27 -14.28
CA GLY A 174 -10.74 10.50 -13.63
C GLY A 174 -10.70 10.43 -12.10
N ILE A 175 -11.18 9.33 -11.49
CA ILE A 175 -11.11 9.13 -10.03
C ILE A 175 -9.65 9.16 -9.54
N THR A 176 -8.76 8.46 -10.24
CA THR A 176 -7.33 8.40 -9.85
C THR A 176 -6.66 9.77 -9.96
N SER A 177 -6.93 10.51 -11.04
CA SER A 177 -6.43 11.88 -11.23
C SER A 177 -6.98 12.85 -10.17
N GLY A 178 -8.27 12.77 -9.87
CA GLY A 178 -8.92 13.61 -8.85
C GLY A 178 -8.36 13.38 -7.45
N ILE A 179 -8.16 12.12 -7.04
CA ILE A 179 -7.55 11.80 -5.74
C ILE A 179 -6.11 12.32 -5.68
N GLY A 180 -5.34 12.20 -6.77
CA GLY A 180 -3.97 12.72 -6.84
C GLY A 180 -3.92 14.24 -6.69
N LEU A 181 -4.76 14.97 -7.43
CA LEU A 181 -4.86 16.43 -7.36
C LEU A 181 -5.33 16.90 -5.97
N PHE A 182 -6.29 16.18 -5.37
CA PHE A 182 -6.76 16.47 -4.03
C PHE A 182 -5.65 16.33 -2.97
N ILE A 183 -4.86 15.26 -3.04
CA ILE A 183 -3.73 15.07 -2.13
C ILE A 183 -2.67 16.14 -2.35
N ALA A 184 -2.36 16.49 -3.60
CA ALA A 184 -1.40 17.55 -3.92
C ALA A 184 -1.83 18.90 -3.32
N LEU A 185 -3.12 19.26 -3.49
CA LEU A 185 -3.68 20.48 -2.91
C LEU A 185 -3.58 20.49 -1.38
N MET A 186 -3.90 19.36 -0.72
CA MET A 186 -3.79 19.25 0.74
C MET A 186 -2.34 19.32 1.22
N GLY A 187 -1.40 18.76 0.44
CA GLY A 187 0.03 18.92 0.68
C GLY A 187 0.48 20.38 0.64
N LEU A 188 0.12 21.10 -0.42
CA LEU A 188 0.43 22.54 -0.57
C LEU A 188 -0.22 23.40 0.51
N LYS A 189 -1.42 23.03 0.99
CA LYS A 189 -2.09 23.72 2.10
C LYS A 189 -1.35 23.48 3.42
N ASN A 190 -0.91 22.25 3.69
CA ASN A 190 -0.22 21.89 4.94
C ASN A 190 1.19 22.53 5.01
N THR A 191 1.89 22.63 3.88
CA THR A 191 3.20 23.30 3.81
C THR A 191 3.12 24.84 3.81
N GLY A 192 1.91 25.41 3.82
CA GLY A 192 1.71 26.87 3.82
C GLY A 192 1.98 27.55 2.47
N VAL A 193 2.20 26.78 1.40
CA VAL A 193 2.37 27.31 0.03
C VAL A 193 1.05 27.89 -0.49
N ILE A 194 -0.07 27.27 -0.14
CA ILE A 194 -1.41 27.80 -0.40
C ILE A 194 -2.02 28.27 0.92
N VAL A 195 -2.19 29.58 1.05
CA VAL A 195 -2.87 30.22 2.17
C VAL A 195 -4.26 30.63 1.72
N ALA A 196 -5.28 30.24 2.48
CA ALA A 196 -6.64 30.69 2.24
C ALA A 196 -6.71 32.22 2.46
N ASN A 197 -7.06 32.96 1.41
CA ASN A 197 -7.34 34.38 1.53
C ASN A 197 -8.78 34.56 2.05
N LYS A 198 -8.97 35.34 3.11
CA LYS A 198 -10.27 35.60 3.74
C LYS A 198 -11.25 36.34 2.82
N ASP A 199 -10.77 36.92 1.71
CA ASP A 199 -11.60 37.67 0.77
C ASP A 199 -12.16 36.83 -0.40
N THR A 200 -11.81 35.55 -0.50
CA THR A 200 -12.21 34.68 -1.64
C THR A 200 -12.75 33.29 -1.25
N LEU A 201 -12.91 33.01 0.05
CA LEU A 201 -13.48 31.78 0.62
C LEU A 201 -14.50 32.08 1.71
#